data_AF-A0A925RKM5-F1
#
_entry.id   AF-A0A925RKM5-F1
#
_cell.length_a   1.000
_cell.length_b   1.000
_cell.length_c   1.000
_cell.angle_alpha   90.00
_cell.angle_beta   90.00
_cell.angle_gamma   90.00
#
_symmetry.space_group_name_H-M   'P 1'
#
loop_
_entity.id
_entity.type
_entity.pdbx_description
1 polymer ?
#
loop_
_entity_poly.entity_id
_entity_poly.type
_entity_poly.pdbx_seq_one_letter_code
_entity_poly.pdbx_strand_id
1 'polypeptide(L)'
;MLKRVRLLPGQIEQYRTPSGCVLQAATAAISVSWFADAGNDAVLGELHVVVWRGTVTRRGAPPSAKGATIVSEVVLRPIEPPADDCLWQATDGTQYDTAMLAGKCLALLEEQLSAPS
;
A
#
# COMPACT_ATOMS: atom_id res chain seq x y z
N MET A 1 -17.81 3.34 -10.58
CA MET A 1 -18.55 3.69 -9.34
C MET A 1 -17.71 3.20 -8.16
N LEU A 2 -16.87 4.07 -7.56
CA LEU A 2 -16.01 3.69 -6.43
C LEU A 2 -16.89 3.46 -5.20
N LYS A 3 -16.98 2.21 -4.71
CA LYS A 3 -17.73 1.90 -3.49
C LYS A 3 -17.05 2.60 -2.31
N ARG A 4 -17.83 3.39 -1.56
CA ARG A 4 -17.40 3.97 -0.27
C ARG A 4 -16.92 2.84 0.62
N VAL A 5 -15.66 2.94 1.03
CA VAL A 5 -15.03 2.14 2.08
C VAL A 5 -15.94 2.17 3.31
N ARG A 6 -16.32 1.00 3.83
CA ARG A 6 -17.01 0.90 5.12
C ARG A 6 -16.10 1.57 6.14
N LEU A 7 -16.65 2.49 6.93
CA LEU A 7 -15.91 3.16 8.00
C LEU A 7 -15.30 2.08 8.91
N LEU A 8 -13.99 1.88 8.76
CA LEU A 8 -13.19 1.18 9.75
C LEU A 8 -13.28 1.95 11.07
N PRO A 9 -13.31 1.28 12.23
CA PRO A 9 -13.39 1.96 13.52
C PRO A 9 -12.12 2.80 13.73
N GLY A 10 -12.24 4.11 13.60
CA GLY A 10 -11.13 5.07 13.73
C GLY A 10 -10.93 5.91 12.47
N GLN A 11 -10.52 7.16 12.66
CA GLN A 11 -10.22 8.07 11.56
C GLN A 11 -9.00 7.55 10.79
N ILE A 12 -9.21 7.06 9.56
CA ILE A 12 -8.11 6.76 8.64
C ILE A 12 -7.64 8.07 8.01
N GLU A 13 -6.36 8.38 8.22
CA GLU A 13 -5.69 9.49 7.58
C GLU A 13 -5.06 9.03 6.27
N GLN A 14 -5.21 9.83 5.21
CA GLN A 14 -4.55 9.61 3.93
C GLN A 14 -3.46 10.65 3.71
N TYR A 15 -2.25 10.18 3.42
CA TYR A 15 -1.11 10.99 3.06
C TYR A 15 -0.66 10.62 1.64
N ARG A 16 -0.45 11.62 0.78
CA ARG A 16 0.06 11.41 -0.58
C ARG A 16 1.46 12.00 -0.70
N THR A 17 2.29 11.32 -1.47
CA THR A 17 3.61 11.76 -1.91
C THR A 17 3.64 11.69 -3.44
N PRO A 18 4.61 12.33 -4.12
CA PRO A 18 4.70 12.24 -5.58
C PRO A 18 4.78 10.81 -6.12
N SER A 19 5.37 9.88 -5.35
CA SER A 19 5.57 8.49 -5.75
C SER A 19 4.64 7.50 -5.05
N GLY A 20 3.65 7.95 -4.26
CA GLY A 20 2.86 7.00 -3.49
C GLY A 20 1.87 7.59 -2.50
N CYS A 21 1.31 6.73 -1.66
CA CYS A 21 0.40 7.14 -0.58
C CYS A 21 0.56 6.26 0.67
N VAL A 22 0.13 6.79 1.80
CA VAL A 22 0.01 6.08 3.07
C VAL A 22 -1.42 6.24 3.56
N LEU A 23 -2.06 5.14 3.94
CA LEU A 23 -3.28 5.15 4.75
C LEU A 23 -2.88 4.75 6.17
N GLN A 24 -3.22 5.57 7.15
CA GLN A 24 -2.85 5.35 8.54
C GLN A 24 -4.07 5.38 9.45
N ALA A 25 -4.16 4.37 10.30
CA ALA A 25 -5.11 4.27 11.39
C ALA A 25 -4.36 4.34 12.74
N ALA A 26 -5.09 4.23 13.86
CA ALA A 26 -4.52 4.38 15.20
C ALA A 26 -3.42 3.37 15.53
N THR A 27 -3.51 2.14 15.00
CA THR A 27 -2.63 1.01 15.34
C THR A 27 -2.05 0.30 14.13
N ALA A 28 -2.31 0.77 12.91
CA ALA A 28 -1.83 0.17 11.68
C ALA A 28 -1.70 1.20 10.57
N ALA A 29 -0.86 0.91 9.59
CA ALA A 29 -0.77 1.69 8.37
C ALA A 29 -0.50 0.79 7.16
N ILE A 30 -0.79 1.31 5.98
CA ILE A 30 -0.36 0.74 4.71
C ILE A 30 0.28 1.84 3.87
N SER A 31 1.46 1.56 3.33
CA SER A 31 2.15 2.44 2.38
C SER A 31 2.22 1.77 1.03
N VAL A 32 1.85 2.50 -0.01
CA VAL A 32 1.97 2.10 -1.41
C VAL A 32 2.92 3.08 -2.09
N SER A 33 4.00 2.59 -2.69
CA SER A 33 5.05 3.42 -3.29
C SER A 33 5.53 2.85 -4.62
N TRP A 34 5.71 3.73 -5.60
CA TRP A 34 6.24 3.42 -6.92
C TRP A 34 7.74 3.74 -6.98
N PHE A 35 8.51 2.77 -7.46
CA PHE A 35 9.94 2.88 -7.73
C PHE A 35 10.17 2.62 -9.22
N ALA A 36 10.34 3.70 -9.99
CA ALA A 36 10.67 3.59 -11.41
C ALA A 36 12.06 2.94 -11.59
N ASP A 37 12.21 2.13 -12.62
CA ASP A 37 13.52 1.64 -13.05
C ASP A 37 14.37 2.83 -13.55
N ALA A 38 15.70 2.71 -13.43
CA ALA A 38 16.65 3.77 -13.75
C ALA A 38 16.58 4.23 -15.23
N GLY A 39 15.93 3.44 -16.09
CA GLY A 39 15.76 3.68 -17.51
C GLY A 39 14.74 4.75 -17.90
N ASN A 40 14.38 5.73 -17.04
CA ASN A 40 13.44 6.83 -17.34
C ASN A 40 12.09 6.39 -17.99
N ASP A 41 11.76 5.12 -17.90
CA ASP A 41 10.52 4.55 -18.40
C ASP A 41 9.59 4.43 -17.20
N ALA A 42 8.59 5.30 -17.15
CA ALA A 42 7.62 5.33 -16.06
C ALA A 42 6.75 4.07 -16.00
N VAL A 43 6.78 3.24 -17.04
CA VAL A 43 6.08 1.95 -17.10
C VAL A 43 6.93 0.83 -16.50
N LEU A 44 8.26 0.94 -16.56
CA LEU A 44 9.18 -0.04 -15.99
C LEU A 44 9.49 0.33 -14.54
N GLY A 45 9.18 -0.57 -13.60
CA GLY A 45 9.43 -0.33 -12.19
C GLY A 45 8.68 -1.30 -11.27
N GLU A 46 8.67 -0.94 -10.00
CA GLU A 46 8.08 -1.75 -8.94
C GLU A 46 7.10 -0.93 -8.11
N LEU A 47 5.94 -1.53 -7.84
CA LEU A 47 5.00 -1.05 -6.85
C LEU A 47 5.19 -1.84 -5.56
N HIS A 48 5.58 -1.14 -4.50
CA HIS A 48 5.80 -1.70 -3.18
C HIS A 48 4.59 -1.39 -2.30
N VAL A 49 3.99 -2.43 -1.73
CA VAL A 49 2.91 -2.34 -0.75
C VAL A 49 3.43 -2.88 0.57
N VAL A 50 3.53 -2.02 1.58
CA VAL A 50 4.03 -2.38 2.91
C VAL A 50 2.93 -2.14 3.94
N VAL A 51 2.68 -3.16 4.76
CA VAL A 51 1.72 -3.12 5.86
C VAL A 51 2.49 -3.02 7.16
N TRP A 52 2.02 -2.13 8.02
CA TRP A 52 2.66 -1.76 9.25
C TRP A 52 1.73 -2.02 10.43
N ARG A 53 2.30 -2.54 11.51
CA ARG A 53 1.70 -2.51 12.85
C ARG A 53 2.28 -1.32 13.62
N GLY A 54 1.41 -0.43 14.07
CA GLY A 54 1.74 0.87 14.63
C GLY A 54 1.58 2.02 13.63
N THR A 55 1.98 3.21 14.05
CA THR A 55 1.94 4.43 13.23
C THR A 55 3.30 4.71 12.59
N VAL A 56 3.31 4.98 11.29
CA VAL A 56 4.53 5.30 10.56
C VAL A 56 4.89 6.77 10.77
N THR A 57 6.17 7.01 11.09
CA THR A 57 6.68 8.39 11.20
C THR A 57 6.87 8.95 9.80
N ARG A 58 6.31 10.13 9.56
CA ARG A 58 6.41 10.84 8.28
C ARG A 58 7.68 11.68 8.25
N ARG A 59 8.24 11.91 7.05
CA ARG A 59 9.34 12.86 6.87
C ARG A 59 8.89 14.25 7.33
N GLY A 60 9.62 14.83 8.28
CA GLY A 60 9.29 16.13 8.90
C GLY A 60 8.35 16.06 10.11
N ALA A 61 7.85 14.88 10.48
CA ALA A 61 7.13 14.68 11.73
C ALA A 61 8.09 14.26 12.86
N PRO A 62 7.82 14.63 14.12
CA PRO A 62 8.57 14.12 15.25
C PRO A 62 8.42 12.58 15.32
N PRO A 63 9.50 11.84 15.66
CA PRO A 63 9.45 10.39 15.78
C PRO A 63 8.49 9.96 16.90
N SER A 64 7.66 8.96 16.62
CA SER A 64 6.82 8.31 17.63
C SER A 64 7.68 7.51 18.61
N ALA A 65 7.35 7.55 19.91
CA ALA A 65 8.01 6.76 20.95
C ALA A 65 7.85 5.23 20.77
N LYS A 66 6.78 4.81 20.08
CA LYS A 66 6.61 3.43 19.60
C LYS A 66 6.76 3.44 18.09
N GLY A 67 7.82 2.81 17.59
CA GLY A 67 8.03 2.63 16.16
C GLY A 67 7.02 1.66 15.56
N ALA A 68 6.64 1.87 14.30
CA ALA A 68 5.90 0.88 13.53
C ALA A 68 6.80 -0.29 13.12
N THR A 69 6.21 -1.48 13.01
CA THR A 69 6.88 -2.70 12.54
C THR A 69 6.26 -3.15 11.23
N ILE A 70 7.09 -3.60 10.29
CA ILE A 70 6.61 -4.20 9.05
C ILE A 70 6.03 -5.57 9.38
N VAL A 71 4.80 -5.82 8.94
CA VAL A 71 4.13 -7.12 9.09
C VAL A 71 3.91 -7.84 7.77
N SER A 72 3.92 -7.10 6.66
CA SER A 72 3.83 -7.67 5.31
C SER A 72 4.40 -6.69 4.30
N GLU A 73 5.04 -7.24 3.28
CA GLU A 73 5.57 -6.51 2.14
C GLU A 73 5.24 -7.29 0.86
N VAL A 74 4.71 -6.59 -0.14
CA VAL A 74 4.39 -7.14 -1.46
C VAL A 74 5.01 -6.23 -2.51
N VAL A 75 5.87 -6.80 -3.34
CA VAL A 75 6.47 -6.13 -4.50
C VAL A 75 5.77 -6.61 -5.77
N LEU A 76 5.33 -5.67 -6.58
CA LEU A 76 4.56 -5.91 -7.80
C LEU A 76 5.24 -5.25 -8.99
N ARG A 77 5.20 -5.91 -10.14
CA ARG A 77 5.65 -5.35 -11.42
C ARG A 77 4.47 -5.22 -12.37
N PRO A 78 4.42 -4.18 -13.20
CA PRO A 78 3.41 -4.11 -14.25
C PRO A 78 3.67 -5.20 -15.30
N ILE A 79 2.59 -5.76 -15.86
CA ILE A 79 2.67 -6.72 -16.98
C ILE A 79 2.48 -5.94 -18.29
N GLU A 80 3.43 -6.08 -19.23
CA GLU A 80 3.38 -5.45 -20.57
C GLU A 80 3.05 -6.45 -21.69
N PRO A 81 2.43 -5.99 -22.81
CA PRO A 81 1.74 -4.71 -22.95
C PRO A 81 0.41 -4.76 -22.18
N PRO A 82 -0.06 -3.64 -21.61
CA PRO A 82 -1.33 -3.61 -20.89
C PRO A 82 -2.47 -3.93 -21.88
N ALA A 83 -3.04 -5.12 -21.76
CA ALA A 83 -4.26 -5.46 -22.47
C ALA A 83 -5.43 -4.78 -21.76
N ASP A 84 -5.75 -3.52 -22.11
CA ASP A 84 -6.83 -2.64 -21.59
C ASP A 84 -6.93 -2.44 -20.05
N ASP A 85 -6.45 -3.38 -19.25
CA ASP A 85 -6.46 -3.42 -17.81
C ASP A 85 -5.01 -3.37 -17.28
N CYS A 86 -4.77 -2.46 -16.34
CA CYS A 86 -3.49 -2.38 -15.65
C CYS A 86 -3.35 -3.61 -14.74
N LEU A 87 -2.51 -4.56 -15.18
CA LEU A 87 -2.21 -5.81 -14.49
C LEU A 87 -0.88 -5.72 -13.75
N TRP A 88 -0.89 -6.21 -12.52
CA TRP A 88 0.23 -6.26 -11.59
C TRP A 88 0.58 -7.71 -11.29
N GLN A 89 1.85 -8.06 -11.37
CA GLN A 89 2.36 -9.38 -11.02
C GLN A 89 3.23 -9.30 -9.76
N ALA A 90 2.89 -10.08 -8.74
CA ALA A 90 3.72 -10.26 -7.56
C ALA A 90 4.89 -11.21 -7.84
N THR A 91 5.89 -11.21 -6.96
CA THR A 91 7.08 -12.08 -7.07
C THR A 91 6.77 -13.59 -7.06
N ASP A 92 5.61 -13.98 -6.53
CA ASP A 92 5.12 -15.36 -6.52
C ASP A 92 4.35 -15.75 -7.79
N GLY A 93 4.23 -14.84 -8.76
CA GLY A 93 3.49 -15.01 -10.00
C GLY A 93 2.00 -14.64 -9.91
N THR A 94 1.48 -14.31 -8.72
CA THR A 94 0.08 -13.90 -8.56
C THR A 94 -0.19 -12.61 -9.31
N GLN A 95 -1.29 -12.58 -10.06
CA GLN A 95 -1.69 -11.41 -10.84
C GLN A 95 -2.89 -10.70 -10.22
N TYR A 96 -2.89 -9.38 -10.31
CA TYR A 96 -3.96 -8.51 -9.83
C TYR A 96 -4.29 -7.49 -10.91
N ASP A 97 -5.58 -7.26 -11.16
CA ASP A 97 -5.97 -5.95 -11.68
C ASP A 97 -5.85 -4.90 -10.56
N THR A 98 -5.94 -3.62 -10.93
CA THR A 98 -5.81 -2.52 -9.97
C THR A 98 -6.90 -2.53 -8.88
N ALA A 99 -8.12 -2.98 -9.19
CA ALA A 99 -9.21 -3.05 -8.22
C ALA A 99 -9.03 -4.19 -7.22
N MET A 100 -8.59 -5.37 -7.67
CA MET A 100 -8.22 -6.51 -6.84
C MET A 100 -7.06 -6.14 -5.92
N LEU A 101 -6.04 -5.44 -6.45
CA LEU A 101 -4.92 -4.98 -5.65
C LEU A 101 -5.37 -4.00 -4.56
N ALA A 102 -6.21 -3.02 -4.89
CA ALA A 102 -6.77 -2.09 -3.91
C ALA A 102 -7.60 -2.83 -2.83
N GLY A 103 -8.37 -3.84 -3.22
CA GLY A 103 -9.11 -4.71 -2.30
C GLY A 103 -8.18 -5.50 -1.36
N LYS A 104 -7.09 -6.06 -1.88
CA LYS A 104 -6.06 -6.75 -1.09
C LYS A 104 -5.40 -5.82 -0.07
N CYS A 105 -5.04 -4.61 -0.49
CA CYS A 105 -4.48 -3.59 0.38
C CYS A 105 -5.41 -3.25 1.56
N LEU A 106 -6.70 -3.11 1.29
CA LEU A 106 -7.69 -2.86 2.34
C LEU A 106 -7.82 -4.06 3.28
N ALA A 107 -7.95 -5.27 2.76
CA ALA A 107 -8.08 -6.48 3.58
C ALA A 107 -6.88 -6.67 4.54
N LEU A 108 -5.66 -6.40 4.07
CA LEU A 108 -4.46 -6.46 4.90
C LEU A 108 -4.47 -5.41 6.03
N LEU A 109 -4.97 -4.20 5.75
CA LEU A 109 -5.15 -3.16 6.77
C LEU A 109 -6.21 -3.58 7.81
N GLU A 110 -7.35 -4.11 7.36
CA GLU A 110 -8.43 -4.59 8.22
C GLU A 110 -7.98 -5.72 9.15
N GLU A 111 -7.15 -6.64 8.65
CA GLU A 111 -6.56 -7.72 9.42
C GLU A 111 -5.71 -7.17 10.58
N GLN A 112 -4.88 -6.15 10.32
CA GLN A 112 -4.06 -5.54 11.38
C GLN A 112 -4.89 -4.73 12.39
N LEU A 113 -5.99 -4.12 11.95
CA LEU A 113 -6.92 -3.41 12.84
C LEU A 113 -7.69 -4.37 13.76
N SER A 114 -7.88 -5.61 13.34
CA SER A 114 -8.59 -6.64 14.09
C SER A 114 -7.66 -7.50 14.97
N ALA A 115 -6.35 -7.45 14.73
CA ALA A 115 -5.38 -8.22 15.48
C ALA A 115 -5.17 -7.68 16.90
N PRO A 116 -5.03 -8.54 17.93
CA PRO A 116 -4.69 -8.09 19.27
C PRO A 116 -3.31 -7.40 19.28
N SER A 117 -3.18 -6.41 20.17
CA SER A 117 -1.98 -5.58 20.36
C SER A 117 -0.88 -6.31 21.11
#